data_AF-A0A821E5X8-F1
#
_entry.id   AF-A0A821E5X8-F1
#
_cell.length_a   1.000
_cell.length_b   1.000
_cell.length_c   1.000
_cell.angle_alpha   90.00
_cell.angle_beta   90.00
_cell.angle_gamma   90.00
#
_symmetry.space_group_name_H-M   'P 1'
#
loop_
_entity.id
_entity.type
_entity.pdbx_description
1 polymer ?
#
loop_
_entity_poly.entity_id
_entity_poly.type
_entity_poly.pdbx_seq_one_letter_code
_entity_poly.pdbx_strand_id
1 'polypeptide(L)'
;MNNPLSQSSLIKKNPTTCIWLDAQLRNKLIITPRRHIERLSQMSEEEMTQFWQDAQAILNEEGCNWETMILNHGKYRTHSHLHMKINIGQTQWIRCIGNKYKEKIQQMQNLFACEERDTNIKKYFEIVCSKWSEEDENYYQFINTALLDDNYEVLKKHARFINSLRMAIKNKHSDETIVVYRGLSIDSKQMEEEYKIGSQFVWPTFTSTSRDKDVADGFGDYIFEIHAAGHDWTYRSDVSKYSACPEKQEVLFYPCSG
;
A
#
# COMPACT_ATOMS: atom_id res chain seq x y z
N MET A 1 -19.72 -3.69 -12.35
CA MET A 1 -19.06 -4.05 -11.07
C MET A 1 -20.16 -4.38 -10.07
N ASN A 2 -20.21 -5.62 -9.57
CA ASN A 2 -21.22 -6.07 -8.60
C ASN A 2 -20.70 -6.03 -7.14
N ASN A 3 -19.70 -5.17 -6.86
CA ASN A 3 -19.18 -5.03 -5.50
C ASN A 3 -20.14 -4.17 -4.65
N PRO A 4 -20.65 -4.65 -3.51
CA PRO A 4 -21.55 -3.91 -2.62
C PRO A 4 -21.01 -2.55 -2.16
N LEU A 5 -19.69 -2.44 -1.93
CA LEU A 5 -19.03 -1.18 -1.54
C LEU A 5 -19.07 -0.16 -2.69
N SER A 6 -18.84 -0.60 -3.93
CA SER A 6 -18.98 0.26 -5.10
C SER A 6 -20.43 0.74 -5.28
N GLN A 7 -21.41 -0.12 -5.05
CA GLN A 7 -22.83 0.27 -5.12
C GLN A 7 -23.21 1.25 -4.02
N SER A 8 -22.72 1.03 -2.80
CA SER A 8 -23.01 1.87 -1.63
C SER A 8 -22.41 3.27 -1.77
N SER A 9 -21.20 3.36 -2.33
CA SER A 9 -20.47 4.63 -2.54
C SER A 9 -21.01 5.51 -3.66
N LEU A 10 -21.81 4.98 -4.61
CA LEU A 10 -22.35 5.78 -5.71
C LEU A 10 -23.30 6.87 -5.17
N ILE A 11 -22.99 8.14 -5.46
CA ILE A 11 -23.82 9.30 -5.12
C ILE A 11 -24.75 9.61 -6.29
N LYS A 12 -24.17 9.80 -7.48
CA LYS A 12 -24.88 10.29 -8.65
C LYS A 12 -24.35 9.64 -9.92
N LYS A 13 -25.24 9.36 -10.85
CA LYS A 13 -24.91 8.79 -12.16
C LYS A 13 -25.47 9.68 -13.25
N ASN A 14 -24.57 10.34 -13.97
CA ASN A 14 -24.90 11.23 -15.08
C ASN A 14 -24.80 10.47 -16.41
N PRO A 15 -25.13 11.11 -17.55
CA PRO A 15 -25.00 10.47 -18.86
C PRO A 15 -23.57 9.98 -19.15
N THR A 16 -22.55 10.79 -18.85
CA THR A 16 -21.14 10.51 -19.17
C THR A 16 -20.26 10.24 -17.96
N THR A 17 -20.73 10.52 -16.73
CA THR A 17 -19.92 10.36 -15.50
C THR A 17 -20.65 9.64 -14.37
N CYS A 18 -19.88 9.17 -13.40
CA CYS A 18 -20.36 8.70 -12.11
C CYS A 18 -19.61 9.43 -10.99
N ILE A 19 -20.32 9.77 -9.93
CA ILE A 19 -19.81 10.47 -8.75
C ILE A 19 -19.99 9.56 -7.54
N TRP A 20 -18.92 9.40 -6.77
CA TRP A 20 -18.82 8.44 -5.68
C TRP A 20 -18.27 9.10 -4.41
N LEU A 21 -18.65 8.57 -3.26
CA LEU A 21 -17.88 8.69 -2.04
C LEU A 21 -16.56 7.91 -2.20
N ASP A 22 -15.49 8.37 -1.58
CA ASP A 22 -14.23 7.62 -1.54
C ASP A 22 -14.47 6.25 -0.88
N ALA A 23 -14.13 5.19 -1.61
CA ALA A 23 -14.36 3.84 -1.12
C ALA A 23 -13.62 3.59 0.19
N GLN A 24 -12.50 4.26 0.51
CA GLN A 24 -11.78 4.12 1.79
C GLN A 24 -12.29 5.07 2.88
N LEU A 25 -13.47 5.67 2.70
CA LEU A 25 -14.12 6.57 3.67
C LEU A 25 -13.27 7.80 4.05
N ARG A 26 -12.42 8.26 3.13
CA ARG A 26 -11.71 9.55 3.27
C ARG A 26 -12.63 10.69 2.87
N ASN A 27 -12.29 11.92 3.29
CA ASN A 27 -13.03 13.15 2.97
C ASN A 27 -12.83 13.57 1.51
N LYS A 28 -13.20 12.69 0.56
CA LYS A 28 -13.01 12.91 -0.87
C LYS A 28 -14.23 12.47 -1.66
N LEU A 29 -14.53 13.22 -2.71
CA LEU A 29 -15.38 12.76 -3.79
C LEU A 29 -14.51 12.18 -4.90
N ILE A 30 -15.01 11.12 -5.52
CA ILE A 30 -14.38 10.50 -6.69
C ILE A 30 -15.32 10.71 -7.88
N ILE A 31 -14.78 11.18 -9.00
CA ILE A 31 -15.54 11.35 -10.24
C ILE A 31 -14.87 10.53 -11.33
N THR A 32 -15.64 9.72 -12.03
CA THR A 32 -15.14 8.81 -13.07
C THR A 32 -15.96 8.95 -14.35
N PRO A 33 -15.37 8.83 -15.54
CA PRO A 33 -16.15 8.59 -16.75
C PRO A 33 -16.98 7.30 -16.59
N ARG A 34 -18.17 7.30 -17.17
CA ARG A 34 -19.13 6.19 -17.07
C ARG A 34 -18.66 4.97 -17.85
N ARG A 35 -18.08 5.18 -19.03
CA ARG A 35 -17.38 4.13 -19.78
C ARG A 35 -15.93 4.05 -19.31
N HIS A 36 -15.28 2.91 -19.50
CA HIS A 36 -13.88 2.76 -19.14
C HIS A 36 -13.00 3.68 -20.01
N ILE A 37 -12.18 4.49 -19.36
CA ILE A 37 -11.27 5.47 -19.97
C ILE A 37 -9.99 5.41 -19.18
N GLU A 38 -8.87 5.21 -19.84
CA GLU A 38 -7.55 5.18 -19.23
C GLU A 38 -6.86 6.54 -19.22
N ARG A 39 -7.06 7.31 -20.29
CA ARG A 39 -6.36 8.57 -20.56
C ARG A 39 -7.34 9.66 -20.95
N LEU A 40 -7.02 10.91 -20.63
CA LEU A 40 -7.82 12.06 -21.07
C LEU A 40 -7.96 12.13 -22.59
N SER A 41 -6.91 11.74 -23.32
CA SER A 41 -6.90 11.70 -24.79
C SER A 41 -7.90 10.71 -25.41
N GLN A 42 -8.54 9.87 -24.59
CA GLN A 42 -9.59 8.95 -25.05
C GLN A 42 -11.00 9.53 -24.86
N MET A 43 -11.15 10.69 -24.22
CA MET A 43 -12.43 11.40 -24.09
C MET A 43 -12.66 12.28 -25.31
N SER A 44 -13.92 12.41 -25.74
CA SER A 44 -14.29 13.50 -26.66
C SER A 44 -14.23 14.85 -25.93
N GLU A 45 -14.24 15.93 -26.69
CA GLU A 45 -14.27 17.29 -26.13
C GLU A 45 -15.54 17.53 -25.29
N GLU A 46 -16.68 17.01 -25.75
CA GLU A 46 -17.96 17.06 -25.06
C GLU A 46 -17.92 16.25 -23.75
N GLU A 47 -17.37 15.03 -23.78
CA GLU A 47 -17.22 14.22 -22.57
C GLU A 47 -16.30 14.90 -21.55
N MET A 48 -15.20 15.50 -22.00
CA MET A 48 -14.26 16.20 -21.12
C MET A 48 -14.89 17.44 -20.50
N THR A 49 -15.60 18.23 -21.31
CA THR A 49 -16.35 19.39 -20.84
C THR A 49 -17.40 19.00 -19.82
N GLN A 50 -18.20 17.97 -20.11
CA GLN A 50 -19.22 17.46 -19.19
C GLN A 50 -18.60 16.91 -17.90
N PHE A 51 -17.43 16.28 -17.97
CA PHE A 51 -16.73 15.75 -16.80
C PHE A 51 -16.33 16.84 -15.81
N TRP A 52 -15.85 17.99 -16.28
CA TRP A 52 -15.57 19.15 -15.43
C TRP A 52 -16.83 19.85 -14.94
N GLN A 53 -17.85 19.99 -15.79
CA GLN A 53 -19.14 20.56 -15.39
C GLN A 53 -19.81 19.74 -14.29
N ASP A 54 -19.79 18.42 -14.40
CA ASP A 54 -20.33 17.52 -13.38
C ASP A 54 -19.58 17.63 -12.05
N ALA A 55 -18.26 17.82 -12.11
CA ALA A 55 -17.43 18.04 -10.92
C ALA A 55 -17.76 19.35 -10.21
N GLN A 56 -17.97 20.43 -10.95
CA GLN A 56 -18.38 21.70 -10.39
C GLN A 56 -19.82 21.66 -9.89
N ALA A 57 -20.72 21.01 -10.64
CA ALA A 57 -22.13 20.91 -10.32
C ALA A 57 -22.36 20.20 -8.97
N ILE A 58 -21.66 19.09 -8.70
CA ILE A 58 -21.80 18.42 -7.40
C ILE A 58 -21.28 19.29 -6.25
N LEU A 59 -20.18 20.01 -6.42
CA LEU A 59 -19.67 20.89 -5.37
C LEU A 59 -20.64 22.01 -5.04
N ASN A 60 -21.26 22.60 -6.07
CA ASN A 60 -22.29 23.62 -5.91
C ASN A 60 -23.58 23.05 -5.27
N GLU A 61 -24.03 21.87 -5.72
CA GLU A 61 -25.21 21.17 -5.19
C GLU A 61 -25.04 20.84 -3.71
N GLU A 62 -23.84 20.42 -3.30
CA GLU A 62 -23.53 20.09 -1.91
C GLU A 62 -23.10 21.30 -1.07
N GLY A 63 -22.93 22.49 -1.67
CA GLY A 63 -22.43 23.68 -0.94
C GLY A 63 -21.04 23.47 -0.32
N CYS A 64 -20.16 22.75 -1.02
CA CYS A 64 -18.79 22.46 -0.60
C CYS A 64 -17.79 23.28 -1.40
N ASN A 65 -16.75 23.77 -0.72
CA ASN A 65 -15.50 24.12 -1.39
C ASN A 65 -14.57 22.91 -1.39
N TRP A 66 -13.52 22.96 -2.20
CA TRP A 66 -12.51 21.91 -2.30
C TRP A 66 -11.14 22.48 -1.97
N GLU A 67 -10.27 21.64 -1.38
CA GLU A 67 -8.88 22.00 -1.08
C GLU A 67 -7.96 21.68 -2.25
N THR A 68 -8.10 20.47 -2.80
CA THR A 68 -7.34 20.05 -4.00
C THR A 68 -8.18 19.15 -4.90
N MET A 69 -8.03 19.30 -6.22
CA MET A 69 -8.50 18.35 -7.22
C MET A 69 -7.32 17.67 -7.90
N ILE A 70 -7.28 16.34 -7.88
CA ILE A 70 -6.21 15.54 -8.49
C ILE A 70 -6.83 14.59 -9.50
N LEU A 71 -6.47 14.74 -10.77
CA LEU A 71 -6.79 13.78 -11.80
C LEU A 71 -5.68 12.72 -11.88
N ASN A 72 -6.02 11.44 -11.82
CA ASN A 72 -5.07 10.33 -11.85
C ASN A 72 -4.46 10.05 -13.25
N HIS A 73 -4.08 11.11 -13.95
CA HIS A 73 -3.50 11.03 -15.29
C HIS A 73 -1.97 11.15 -15.25
N GLY A 74 -1.28 10.55 -16.23
CA GLY A 74 0.18 10.64 -16.35
C GLY A 74 0.92 10.02 -15.16
N LYS A 75 1.81 10.80 -14.52
CA LYS A 75 2.68 10.35 -13.42
C LYS A 75 1.92 9.95 -12.14
N TYR A 76 0.67 10.38 -11.97
CA TYR A 76 -0.16 10.07 -10.80
C TYR A 76 -1.09 8.86 -10.99
N ARG A 77 -0.87 8.09 -12.06
CA ARG A 77 -1.75 6.96 -12.42
C ARG A 77 -1.47 5.75 -11.53
N THR A 78 -2.34 5.51 -10.56
CA THR A 78 -2.32 4.30 -9.72
C THR A 78 -3.38 3.27 -10.12
N HIS A 79 -4.31 3.63 -11.01
CA HIS A 79 -5.39 2.75 -11.47
C HIS A 79 -5.53 2.83 -12.99
N SER A 80 -6.03 1.75 -13.61
CA SER A 80 -6.24 1.71 -15.06
C SER A 80 -7.32 2.70 -15.50
N HIS A 81 -8.36 2.92 -14.69
CA HIS A 81 -9.49 3.81 -14.98
C HIS A 81 -9.24 5.25 -14.52
N LEU A 82 -9.59 6.22 -15.36
CA LEU A 82 -9.53 7.65 -15.08
C LEU A 82 -10.52 8.01 -13.98
N HIS A 83 -10.04 8.73 -12.98
CA HIS A 83 -10.81 9.27 -11.87
C HIS A 83 -10.19 10.57 -11.36
N MET A 84 -11.04 11.54 -11.09
CA MET A 84 -10.70 12.76 -10.36
C MET A 84 -10.97 12.53 -8.87
N LYS A 85 -10.02 12.92 -8.03
CA LYS A 85 -10.16 12.94 -6.57
C LYS A 85 -10.30 14.39 -6.14
N ILE A 86 -11.41 14.71 -5.46
CA ILE A 86 -11.67 16.05 -4.93
C ILE A 86 -11.57 15.96 -3.41
N ASN A 87 -10.51 16.52 -2.82
CA ASN A 87 -10.35 16.60 -1.37
C ASN A 87 -11.19 17.76 -0.82
N ILE A 88 -11.98 17.47 0.21
CA ILE A 88 -12.82 18.45 0.91
C ILE A 88 -12.36 18.49 2.37
N GLY A 89 -12.14 19.70 2.90
CA GLY A 89 -11.70 19.89 4.28
C GLY A 89 -12.70 19.28 5.28
N GLN A 90 -12.19 18.70 6.38
CA GLN A 90 -12.97 17.89 7.31
C GLN A 90 -14.25 18.60 7.82
N THR A 91 -14.16 19.87 8.19
CA THR A 91 -15.32 20.65 8.67
C THR A 91 -16.40 20.78 7.60
N GLN A 92 -16.01 21.04 6.35
CA GLN A 92 -16.97 21.14 5.24
C GLN A 92 -17.54 19.76 4.87
N TRP A 93 -16.70 18.72 4.90
CA TRP A 93 -17.13 17.35 4.65
C TRP A 93 -18.24 16.95 5.61
N ILE A 94 -18.03 17.10 6.92
CA ILE A 94 -19.04 16.77 7.94
C ILE A 94 -20.34 17.55 7.68
N ARG A 95 -20.22 18.88 7.48
CA ARG A 95 -21.37 19.77 7.31
C ARG A 95 -22.22 19.43 6.09
N CYS A 96 -21.58 19.20 4.95
CA CYS A 96 -22.23 19.17 3.66
C CYS A 96 -22.46 17.75 3.12
N ILE A 97 -21.46 16.86 3.24
CA ILE A 97 -21.50 15.50 2.69
C ILE A 97 -21.85 14.47 3.77
N GLY A 98 -21.15 14.51 4.91
CA GLY A 98 -21.23 13.51 5.97
C GLY A 98 -22.65 13.37 6.53
N ASN A 99 -23.32 14.49 6.81
CA ASN A 99 -24.70 14.48 7.29
C ASN A 99 -25.68 14.02 6.22
N LYS A 100 -25.54 14.49 4.98
CA LYS A 100 -26.46 14.18 3.87
C LYS A 100 -26.40 12.71 3.46
N TYR A 101 -25.20 12.12 3.43
CA TYR A 101 -24.96 10.74 3.03
C TYR A 101 -24.64 9.81 4.21
N LYS A 102 -25.10 10.16 5.42
CA LYS A 102 -24.80 9.43 6.66
C LYS A 102 -25.11 7.93 6.56
N GLU A 103 -26.27 7.58 6.00
CA GLU A 103 -26.69 6.18 5.86
C GLU A 103 -25.78 5.39 4.91
N LYS A 104 -25.38 5.99 3.78
CA LYS A 104 -24.42 5.38 2.84
C LYS A 104 -23.05 5.19 3.49
N ILE A 105 -22.58 6.21 4.20
CA ILE A 105 -21.30 6.15 4.94
C ILE A 105 -21.37 5.04 5.99
N GLN A 106 -22.46 4.93 6.75
CA GLN A 106 -22.65 3.87 7.74
C GLN A 106 -22.71 2.48 7.08
N GLN A 107 -23.42 2.33 5.96
CA GLN A 107 -23.45 1.09 5.20
C GLN A 107 -22.05 0.69 4.72
N MET A 108 -21.29 1.64 4.18
CA MET A 108 -19.90 1.42 3.78
C MET A 108 -19.03 1.03 4.98
N GLN A 109 -19.16 1.70 6.12
CA GLN A 109 -18.47 1.34 7.38
C GLN A 109 -18.81 -0.09 7.81
N ASN A 110 -20.08 -0.48 7.71
CA ASN A 110 -20.51 -1.84 8.04
C ASN A 110 -19.93 -2.86 7.07
N LEU A 111 -19.87 -2.54 5.77
CA LEU A 111 -19.20 -3.39 4.78
C LEU A 111 -17.70 -3.50 5.10
N PHE A 112 -17.02 -2.43 5.51
CA PHE A 112 -15.64 -2.47 6.00
C PHE A 112 -15.44 -3.26 7.30
N ALA A 113 -16.47 -3.31 8.16
CA ALA A 113 -16.46 -4.06 9.41
C ALA A 113 -16.86 -5.53 9.20
N CYS A 114 -17.62 -5.84 8.15
CA CYS A 114 -17.99 -7.20 7.76
C CYS A 114 -16.92 -7.86 6.86
N GLU A 115 -16.23 -7.09 6.02
CA GLU A 115 -15.15 -7.60 5.16
C GLU A 115 -13.85 -7.85 5.95
N GLU A 116 -13.69 -7.32 7.17
CA GLU A 116 -12.46 -7.44 7.97
C GLU A 116 -12.79 -7.35 9.48
N ARG A 117 -12.11 -8.04 10.43
CA ARG A 117 -10.73 -7.63 10.71
C ARG A 117 -9.80 -8.54 11.54
N ASP A 118 -10.16 -9.73 12.02
CA ASP A 118 -9.18 -10.52 12.82
C ASP A 118 -8.87 -11.93 12.32
N THR A 119 -9.86 -12.78 12.06
CA THR A 119 -9.59 -14.17 11.68
C THR A 119 -9.05 -14.32 10.27
N ASN A 120 -9.58 -13.57 9.30
CA ASN A 120 -9.06 -13.60 7.93
C ASN A 120 -7.74 -12.85 7.80
N ILE A 121 -7.54 -11.73 8.49
CA ILE A 121 -6.27 -10.99 8.43
C ILE A 121 -5.15 -11.80 9.06
N LYS A 122 -5.39 -12.45 10.21
CA LYS A 122 -4.39 -13.30 10.85
C LYS A 122 -4.03 -14.51 9.97
N LYS A 123 -5.04 -15.21 9.44
CA LYS A 123 -4.83 -16.33 8.52
C LYS A 123 -4.15 -15.89 7.22
N TYR A 124 -4.45 -14.69 6.74
CA TYR A 124 -3.82 -14.12 5.56
C TYR A 124 -2.36 -13.73 5.81
N PHE A 125 -2.07 -13.13 6.97
CA PHE A 125 -0.72 -12.84 7.42
C PHE A 125 0.11 -14.13 7.49
N GLU A 126 -0.43 -15.17 8.11
CA GLU A 126 0.14 -16.52 8.17
C GLU A 126 0.51 -17.04 6.77
N ILE A 127 -0.45 -17.04 5.84
CA ILE A 127 -0.24 -17.54 4.48
C ILE A 127 0.84 -16.73 3.72
N VAL A 128 0.79 -15.40 3.83
CA VAL A 128 1.72 -14.53 3.09
C VAL A 128 3.15 -14.65 3.64
N CYS A 129 3.32 -14.75 4.96
CA CYS A 129 4.64 -14.90 5.57
C CYS A 129 5.21 -16.31 5.34
N SER A 130 4.40 -17.36 5.44
CA SER A 130 4.81 -18.73 5.09
C SER A 130 5.34 -18.77 3.67
N LYS A 131 4.54 -18.28 2.72
CA LYS A 131 4.89 -18.23 1.31
C LYS A 131 6.12 -17.37 1.01
N TRP A 132 6.35 -16.31 1.77
CA TRP A 132 7.57 -15.48 1.64
C TRP A 132 8.83 -16.29 1.93
N SER A 133 8.79 -17.10 2.99
CA SER A 133 9.93 -17.89 3.49
C SER A 133 10.07 -19.29 2.88
N GLU A 134 9.09 -19.76 2.10
CA GLU A 134 9.11 -21.06 1.44
C GLU A 134 10.15 -21.12 0.31
N GLU A 135 10.91 -22.22 0.25
CA GLU A 135 11.98 -22.42 -0.73
C GLU A 135 11.45 -22.81 -2.13
N ASP A 136 10.32 -23.53 -2.20
CA ASP A 136 9.81 -24.15 -3.45
C ASP A 136 9.41 -23.13 -4.53
N GLU A 137 8.85 -21.98 -4.14
CA GLU A 137 8.53 -20.88 -5.07
C GLU A 137 9.54 -19.71 -5.00
N ASN A 138 10.42 -19.72 -3.98
CA ASN A 138 11.51 -18.78 -3.77
C ASN A 138 11.11 -17.29 -3.92
N TYR A 139 9.96 -16.91 -3.33
CA TYR A 139 9.41 -15.55 -3.41
C TYR A 139 10.37 -14.53 -2.84
N TYR A 140 11.05 -14.88 -1.74
CA TYR A 140 12.13 -14.11 -1.16
C TYR A 140 13.14 -13.65 -2.22
N GLN A 141 13.81 -14.60 -2.89
CA GLN A 141 14.86 -14.28 -3.84
C GLN A 141 14.28 -13.56 -5.06
N PHE A 142 13.19 -14.09 -5.61
CA PHE A 142 12.62 -13.58 -6.86
C PHE A 142 12.15 -12.12 -6.75
N ILE A 143 11.46 -11.77 -5.66
CA ILE A 143 10.98 -10.41 -5.43
C ILE A 143 12.13 -9.47 -5.05
N ASN A 144 13.05 -9.91 -4.19
CA ASN A 144 14.17 -9.06 -3.79
C ASN A 144 15.13 -8.77 -4.95
N THR A 145 15.39 -9.74 -5.83
CA THR A 145 16.14 -9.49 -7.08
C THR A 145 15.41 -8.49 -7.97
N ALA A 146 14.09 -8.65 -8.16
CA ALA A 146 13.31 -7.71 -8.97
C ALA A 146 13.26 -6.29 -8.38
N LEU A 147 13.29 -6.14 -7.05
CA LEU A 147 13.38 -4.84 -6.38
C LEU A 147 14.77 -4.20 -6.55
N LEU A 148 15.84 -4.99 -6.50
CA LEU A 148 17.22 -4.51 -6.72
C LEU A 148 17.43 -4.04 -8.17
N ASP A 149 16.93 -4.82 -9.14
CA ASP A 149 17.13 -4.57 -10.57
C ASP A 149 16.09 -3.61 -11.18
N ASP A 150 15.15 -3.08 -10.38
CA ASP A 150 13.98 -2.30 -10.82
C ASP A 150 13.20 -2.99 -11.96
N ASN A 151 12.99 -4.31 -11.85
CA ASN A 151 12.35 -5.11 -12.89
C ASN A 151 10.83 -4.92 -12.88
N TYR A 152 10.36 -3.92 -13.62
CA TYR A 152 8.95 -3.52 -13.68
C TYR A 152 7.97 -4.67 -13.99
N GLU A 153 8.28 -5.56 -14.94
CA GLU A 153 7.34 -6.62 -15.34
C GLU A 153 7.16 -7.66 -14.24
N VAL A 154 8.22 -8.01 -13.52
CA VAL A 154 8.15 -8.90 -12.36
C VAL A 154 7.39 -8.25 -11.21
N LEU A 155 7.73 -7.01 -10.87
CA LEU A 155 7.07 -6.27 -9.79
C LEU A 155 5.57 -6.09 -10.07
N LYS A 156 5.20 -5.81 -11.32
CA LYS A 156 3.80 -5.73 -11.77
C LYS A 156 3.08 -7.07 -11.66
N LYS A 157 3.70 -8.17 -12.10
CA LYS A 157 3.14 -9.53 -12.00
C LYS A 157 2.86 -9.91 -10.55
N HIS A 158 3.75 -9.54 -9.62
CA HIS A 158 3.66 -9.88 -8.19
C HIS A 158 3.11 -8.75 -7.31
N ALA A 159 2.59 -7.66 -7.89
CA ALA A 159 2.18 -6.46 -7.16
C ALA A 159 1.16 -6.75 -6.04
N ARG A 160 0.25 -7.70 -6.26
CA ARG A 160 -0.71 -8.12 -5.24
C ARG A 160 -0.01 -8.73 -4.03
N PHE A 161 0.89 -9.69 -4.26
CA PHE A 161 1.64 -10.33 -3.17
C PHE A 161 2.53 -9.33 -2.43
N ILE A 162 3.28 -8.50 -3.16
CA ILE A 162 4.14 -7.46 -2.58
C ILE A 162 3.32 -6.51 -1.70
N ASN A 163 2.17 -6.05 -2.19
CA ASN A 163 1.28 -5.19 -1.39
C ASN A 163 0.72 -5.90 -0.16
N SER A 164 0.39 -7.19 -0.29
CA SER A 164 -0.07 -8.02 0.83
C SER A 164 1.00 -8.21 1.89
N LEU A 165 2.25 -8.48 1.50
CA LEU A 165 3.38 -8.61 2.44
C LEU A 165 3.68 -7.28 3.13
N ARG A 166 3.67 -6.17 2.39
CA ARG A 166 3.77 -4.82 2.96
C ARG A 166 2.68 -4.56 4.00
N MET A 167 1.45 -4.96 3.70
CA MET A 167 0.33 -4.75 4.62
C MET A 167 0.40 -5.67 5.83
N ALA A 168 0.85 -6.90 5.65
CA ALA A 168 1.14 -7.83 6.72
C ALA A 168 2.13 -7.19 7.71
N ILE A 169 3.31 -6.77 7.23
CA ILE A 169 4.34 -6.12 8.06
C ILE A 169 3.74 -4.89 8.78
N LYS A 170 3.09 -3.99 8.06
CA LYS A 170 2.54 -2.76 8.65
C LYS A 170 1.47 -3.02 9.72
N ASN A 171 0.58 -3.99 9.51
CA ASN A 171 -0.53 -4.26 10.43
C ASN A 171 -0.11 -5.04 11.69
N LYS A 172 1.02 -5.75 11.63
CA LYS A 172 1.61 -6.47 12.79
C LYS A 172 2.87 -5.79 13.32
N HIS A 173 3.06 -4.52 12.95
CA HIS A 173 4.22 -3.75 13.37
C HIS A 173 4.34 -3.75 14.89
N SER A 174 5.58 -3.93 15.36
CA SER A 174 5.94 -3.84 16.76
C SER A 174 6.70 -2.54 17.02
N ASP A 175 6.23 -1.74 17.98
CA ASP A 175 6.96 -0.59 18.54
C ASP A 175 8.01 -1.05 19.58
N GLU A 176 8.37 -2.33 19.60
CA GLU A 176 9.41 -2.88 20.49
C GLU A 176 10.79 -2.43 20.01
N THR A 177 11.58 -1.81 20.89
CA THR A 177 13.01 -1.61 20.64
C THR A 177 13.72 -2.96 20.71
N ILE A 178 14.34 -3.37 19.60
CA ILE A 178 14.99 -4.68 19.45
C ILE A 178 16.35 -4.56 18.76
N VAL A 179 17.23 -5.53 19.03
CA VAL A 179 18.44 -5.76 18.25
C VAL A 179 18.22 -7.00 17.39
N VAL A 180 18.52 -6.89 16.11
CA VAL A 180 18.42 -7.98 15.13
C VAL A 180 19.69 -8.02 14.29
N TYR A 181 19.93 -9.16 13.65
CA TYR A 181 21.15 -9.46 12.93
C TYR A 181 20.85 -9.85 11.49
N ARG A 182 21.71 -9.42 10.57
CA ARG A 182 21.64 -9.82 9.16
C ARG A 182 23.01 -10.23 8.65
N GLY A 183 23.14 -11.49 8.28
CA GLY A 183 24.28 -11.97 7.51
C GLY A 183 24.18 -11.56 6.04
N LEU A 184 25.29 -11.12 5.47
CA LEU A 184 25.42 -10.74 4.07
C LEU A 184 26.73 -11.29 3.51
N SER A 185 26.63 -12.05 2.42
CA SER A 185 27.79 -12.39 1.60
C SER A 185 27.92 -11.35 0.50
N ILE A 186 28.90 -10.47 0.67
CA ILE A 186 29.18 -9.33 -0.19
C ILE A 186 30.70 -9.21 -0.33
N ASP A 187 31.18 -8.83 -1.51
CA ASP A 187 32.61 -8.66 -1.72
C ASP A 187 33.17 -7.54 -0.83
N SER A 188 34.37 -7.75 -0.29
CA SER A 188 35.03 -6.79 0.60
C SER A 188 35.12 -5.38 0.01
N LYS A 189 35.36 -5.26 -1.30
CA LYS A 189 35.44 -3.96 -1.98
C LYS A 189 34.06 -3.27 -2.02
N GLN A 190 33.01 -4.03 -2.31
CA GLN A 190 31.65 -3.50 -2.32
C GLN A 190 31.21 -3.07 -0.90
N MET A 191 31.60 -3.85 0.12
CA MET A 191 31.35 -3.48 1.52
C MET A 191 31.97 -2.13 1.89
N GLU A 192 33.24 -1.91 1.52
CA GLU A 192 33.96 -0.65 1.78
C GLU A 192 33.39 0.55 0.99
N GLU A 193 32.87 0.30 -0.21
CA GLU A 193 32.29 1.34 -1.06
C GLU A 193 30.89 1.76 -0.60
N GLU A 194 30.03 0.80 -0.25
CA GLU A 194 28.61 1.03 0.07
C GLU A 194 28.36 1.33 1.57
N TYR A 195 29.09 0.69 2.49
CA TYR A 195 28.79 0.70 3.93
C TYR A 195 29.88 1.40 4.74
N LYS A 196 30.02 2.71 4.55
CA LYS A 196 31.01 3.51 5.27
C LYS A 196 30.51 3.88 6.66
N ILE A 197 31.39 3.84 7.65
CA ILE A 197 31.07 4.30 9.02
C ILE A 197 30.58 5.75 8.95
N GLY A 198 29.39 6.00 9.51
CA GLY A 198 28.74 7.31 9.52
C GLY A 198 27.91 7.63 8.27
N SER A 199 27.88 6.75 7.26
CA SER A 199 26.99 6.87 6.11
C SER A 199 25.57 6.39 6.45
N GLN A 200 24.60 6.93 5.72
CA GLN A 200 23.21 6.46 5.72
C GLN A 200 22.97 5.70 4.42
N PHE A 201 22.27 4.58 4.51
CA PHE A 201 21.89 3.76 3.36
C PHE A 201 20.49 3.19 3.58
N VAL A 202 19.90 2.63 2.53
CA VAL A 202 18.63 1.89 2.62
C VAL A 202 18.72 0.64 1.76
N TRP A 203 18.10 -0.45 2.21
CA TRP A 203 17.93 -1.63 1.39
C TRP A 203 16.63 -1.52 0.58
N PRO A 204 16.67 -1.52 -0.76
CA PRO A 204 15.46 -1.42 -1.59
C PRO A 204 14.55 -2.67 -1.48
N THR A 205 15.05 -3.74 -0.85
CA THR A 205 14.43 -5.05 -0.71
C THR A 205 13.69 -5.20 0.62
N PHE A 206 12.83 -6.21 0.72
CA PHE A 206 12.40 -6.69 2.03
C PHE A 206 13.61 -7.27 2.75
N THR A 207 13.91 -6.75 3.93
CA THR A 207 15.12 -7.10 4.67
C THR A 207 14.77 -8.12 5.73
N SER A 208 15.09 -9.39 5.46
CA SER A 208 15.04 -10.46 6.46
C SER A 208 16.21 -10.35 7.43
N THR A 209 15.92 -10.43 8.71
CA THR A 209 16.88 -10.38 9.82
C THR A 209 16.54 -11.48 10.82
N SER A 210 17.46 -11.86 11.70
CA SER A 210 17.22 -12.80 12.78
C SER A 210 17.38 -12.12 14.14
N ARG A 211 16.59 -12.52 15.15
CA ARG A 211 16.90 -12.19 16.54
C ARG A 211 18.12 -12.94 17.09
N ASP A 212 18.52 -14.02 16.41
CA ASP A 212 19.65 -14.86 16.78
C ASP A 212 20.88 -14.53 15.91
N LYS A 213 21.98 -14.14 16.58
CA LYS A 213 23.22 -13.77 15.90
C LYS A 213 23.88 -14.95 15.22
N ASP A 214 23.86 -16.12 15.83
CA ASP A 214 24.54 -17.31 15.30
C ASP A 214 23.83 -17.82 14.04
N VAL A 215 22.50 -17.70 14.02
CA VAL A 215 21.70 -17.94 12.82
C VAL A 215 22.10 -16.95 11.72
N ALA A 216 22.19 -15.66 12.02
CA ALA A 216 22.56 -14.63 11.05
C ALA A 216 23.99 -14.81 10.49
N ASP A 217 24.94 -15.22 11.34
CA ASP A 217 26.34 -15.51 10.97
C ASP A 217 26.43 -16.58 9.87
N GLY A 218 25.50 -17.54 9.86
CA GLY A 218 25.44 -18.59 8.84
C GLY A 218 25.10 -18.12 7.42
N PHE A 219 24.71 -16.85 7.21
CA PHE A 219 24.26 -16.34 5.92
C PHE A 219 25.29 -15.49 5.16
N GLY A 220 26.50 -15.28 5.68
CA GLY A 220 27.55 -14.62 4.93
C GLY A 220 28.76 -14.18 5.75
N ASP A 221 29.69 -13.50 5.09
CA ASP A 221 30.99 -13.12 5.66
C ASP A 221 30.92 -11.89 6.59
N TYR A 222 29.82 -11.12 6.50
CA TYR A 222 29.59 -9.93 7.30
C TYR A 222 28.26 -10.02 8.04
N ILE A 223 28.24 -9.55 9.29
CA ILE A 223 27.02 -9.40 10.09
C ILE A 223 26.75 -7.91 10.32
N PHE A 224 25.52 -7.51 10.02
CA PHE A 224 24.96 -6.25 10.47
C PHE A 224 24.22 -6.48 11.79
N GLU A 225 24.62 -5.79 12.85
CA GLU A 225 23.86 -5.66 14.08
C GLU A 225 23.01 -4.38 13.99
N ILE A 226 21.69 -4.55 13.96
CA ILE A 226 20.73 -3.47 13.69
C ILE A 226 19.97 -3.17 14.98
N HIS A 227 20.16 -1.96 15.49
CA HIS A 227 19.47 -1.43 16.66
C HIS A 227 18.18 -0.74 16.22
N ALA A 228 17.07 -1.49 16.19
CA ALA A 228 15.79 -0.98 15.71
C ALA A 228 14.98 -0.41 16.88
N ALA A 229 14.82 0.92 16.91
CA ALA A 229 14.05 1.61 17.94
C ALA A 229 12.54 1.46 17.73
N GLY A 230 11.76 1.52 18.80
CA GLY A 230 10.29 1.40 18.75
C GLY A 230 9.55 2.51 17.97
N HIS A 231 10.20 3.62 17.65
CA HIS A 231 9.60 4.76 16.95
C HIS A 231 10.43 5.19 15.74
N ASP A 232 11.01 4.21 15.04
CA ASP A 232 11.73 4.45 13.80
C ASP A 232 10.77 4.75 12.63
N TRP A 233 11.32 5.19 11.49
CA TRP A 233 10.54 5.61 10.32
C TRP A 233 10.16 4.44 9.40
N THR A 234 10.35 3.21 9.85
CA THR A 234 10.04 2.01 9.07
C THR A 234 9.11 1.06 9.83
N TYR A 235 8.62 0.04 9.12
CA TYR A 235 7.82 -1.02 9.70
C TYR A 235 8.63 -2.32 9.70
N ARG A 236 8.58 -3.03 10.82
CA ARG A 236 9.09 -4.39 10.96
C ARG A 236 8.09 -5.24 11.73
N SER A 237 8.10 -6.54 11.43
CA SER A 237 7.27 -7.53 12.12
C SER A 237 8.05 -8.81 12.38
N ASP A 238 7.83 -9.39 13.54
CA ASP A 238 8.27 -10.74 13.85
C ASP A 238 7.40 -11.74 13.06
N VAL A 239 8.03 -12.42 12.10
CA VAL A 239 7.37 -13.39 11.23
C VAL A 239 7.77 -14.83 11.57
N SER A 240 8.61 -15.03 12.59
CA SER A 240 9.17 -16.33 12.97
C SER A 240 8.12 -17.44 13.11
N LYS A 241 6.99 -17.16 13.77
CA LYS A 241 5.89 -18.12 14.01
C LYS A 241 5.15 -18.56 12.74
N TYR A 242 5.37 -17.86 11.64
CA TYR A 242 4.65 -18.03 10.40
C TYR A 242 5.57 -18.37 9.23
N SER A 243 6.88 -18.21 9.44
CA SER A 243 7.90 -18.61 8.51
C SER A 243 7.92 -20.14 8.38
N ALA A 244 8.26 -20.63 7.19
CA ALA A 244 8.59 -22.02 6.94
C ALA A 244 9.85 -22.48 7.69
N CYS A 245 10.66 -21.52 8.17
CA CYS A 245 11.88 -21.72 8.94
C CYS A 245 11.79 -21.00 10.30
N PRO A 246 10.91 -21.42 11.23
CA PRO A 246 10.66 -20.71 12.49
C PRO A 246 11.90 -20.61 13.39
N GLU A 247 12.82 -21.57 13.29
CA GLU A 247 14.10 -21.59 13.98
C GLU A 247 15.00 -20.41 13.64
N LYS A 248 14.78 -19.77 12.48
CA LYS A 248 15.54 -18.58 12.07
C LYS A 248 15.18 -17.32 12.85
N GLN A 249 14.13 -17.35 13.69
CA GLN A 249 13.65 -16.21 14.48
C GLN A 249 13.52 -14.91 13.65
N GLU A 250 12.92 -15.06 12.46
CA GLU A 250 12.93 -14.01 11.45
C GLU A 250 12.12 -12.77 11.87
N VAL A 251 12.75 -11.60 11.78
CA VAL A 251 12.11 -10.29 11.79
C VAL A 251 12.26 -9.68 10.41
N LEU A 252 11.14 -9.37 9.78
CA LEU A 252 11.07 -8.88 8.42
C LEU A 252 10.80 -7.37 8.38
N PHE A 253 11.68 -6.63 7.72
CA PHE A 253 11.54 -5.18 7.53
C PHE A 253 10.89 -4.84 6.20
N TYR A 254 10.21 -3.70 6.17
CA TYR A 254 9.64 -3.10 4.98
C TYR A 254 10.71 -2.78 3.93
N PRO A 255 10.40 -2.76 2.62
CA PRO A 255 11.33 -2.26 1.61
C PRO A 255 11.74 -0.81 1.84
N CYS A 256 12.96 -0.46 1.44
CA CYS A 256 13.60 0.84 1.66
C CYS A 256 13.79 1.16 3.15
N SER A 257 14.16 0.15 3.95
CA SER A 257 14.58 0.31 5.35
C SER A 257 16.10 0.37 5.44
N GLY A 258 16.63 1.23 6.33
CA GLY A 258 18.05 1.35 6.65
C GLY A 258 18.31 2.54 7.56
#